data_AF-A0A930ASY4-F1
#
_entry.id   AF-A0A930ASY4-F1
#
_cell.length_a   1.000
_cell.length_b   1.000
_cell.length_c   1.000
_cell.angle_alpha   90.00
_cell.angle_beta   90.00
_cell.angle_gamma   90.00
#
_symmetry.space_group_name_H-M   'P 1'
#
loop_
_entity.id
_entity.type
_entity.pdbx_description
1 polymer ?
#
loop_
_entity_poly.entity_id
_entity_poly.type
_entity_poly.pdbx_seq_one_letter_code
_entity_poly.pdbx_strand_id
1 'polypeptide(L)'
;MKSYFEPTGRLIMSIGKDLIKDLPAAVVELIKNSYDADASYVKITYQKNENELKVIVEDDGHGMSQDTVLNAWMVPSTDYKLKKKKSPKGRVYQGRKGIGRYAVSLLGNKLELITIKDGLKTTAYFDWDEFNSDKKLSEIPINITTCETTNSSGTKLVITNEYDNTLADEISEIESQKVEKELSKLLSNVKDFKIIVSYENFYSDDKKNICKE
;
A
#
# COMPACT_ATOMS: atom_id res chain seq x y z
N MET A 1 -39.83 12.37 4.52
CA MET A 1 -38.77 11.56 5.16
C MET A 1 -37.48 11.81 4.42
N LYS A 2 -36.36 12.03 5.10
CA LYS A 2 -35.03 12.11 4.48
C LYS A 2 -34.26 10.85 4.83
N SER A 3 -33.48 10.33 3.88
CA SER A 3 -32.60 9.17 4.06
C SER A 3 -31.28 9.45 3.33
N TYR A 4 -30.23 8.73 3.69
CA TYR A 4 -28.88 8.88 3.14
C TYR A 4 -28.41 7.52 2.61
N PHE A 5 -27.48 7.54 1.64
CA PHE A 5 -26.83 6.31 1.18
C PHE A 5 -25.92 5.78 2.29
N GLU A 6 -25.96 4.46 2.48
CA GLU A 6 -25.12 3.75 3.44
C GLU A 6 -24.30 2.71 2.67
N PRO A 7 -22.99 2.93 2.47
CA PRO A 7 -22.16 1.99 1.73
C PRO A 7 -21.87 0.74 2.57
N THR A 8 -21.91 -0.44 1.95
CA THR A 8 -21.39 -1.67 2.54
C THR A 8 -19.87 -1.76 2.35
N GLY A 9 -19.22 -2.64 3.12
CA GLY A 9 -17.78 -2.91 2.98
C GLY A 9 -17.37 -3.26 1.55
N ARG A 10 -18.26 -3.93 0.80
CA ARG A 10 -18.03 -4.33 -0.60
C ARG A 10 -17.67 -3.16 -1.52
N LEU A 11 -18.14 -1.94 -1.23
CA LEU A 11 -17.79 -0.76 -2.02
C LEU A 11 -16.28 -0.52 -2.04
N ILE A 12 -15.60 -0.71 -0.90
CA ILE A 12 -14.15 -0.57 -0.80
C ILE A 12 -13.44 -1.64 -1.63
N MET A 13 -13.93 -2.87 -1.59
CA MET A 13 -13.39 -3.98 -2.37
C MET A 13 -13.56 -3.74 -3.88
N SER A 14 -14.72 -3.25 -4.32
CA SER A 14 -14.97 -2.88 -5.71
C SER A 14 -14.07 -1.75 -6.19
N ILE A 15 -13.81 -0.73 -5.36
CA ILE A 15 -12.86 0.34 -5.69
C ILE A 15 -11.46 -0.25 -5.95
N GLY A 16 -10.99 -1.16 -5.10
CA GLY A 16 -9.70 -1.84 -5.32
C GLY A 16 -9.67 -2.62 -6.63
N LYS A 17 -10.64 -3.53 -6.82
CA LYS A 17 -10.69 -4.48 -7.95
C LYS A 17 -11.01 -3.84 -9.30
N ASP A 18 -11.95 -2.90 -9.35
CA ASP A 18 -12.44 -2.36 -10.62
C ASP A 18 -11.52 -1.26 -11.20
N LEU A 19 -10.67 -0.66 -10.37
CA LEU A 19 -9.80 0.44 -10.80
C LEU A 19 -8.39 0.01 -11.16
N ILE A 20 -7.95 -1.15 -10.68
CA ILE A 20 -6.58 -1.63 -10.85
C ILE A 20 -6.61 -2.95 -11.59
N LYS A 21 -5.99 -2.94 -12.77
CA LYS A 21 -6.13 -4.00 -13.77
C LYS A 21 -5.43 -5.30 -13.39
N ASP A 22 -4.33 -5.21 -12.66
CA ASP A 22 -3.47 -6.34 -12.32
C ASP A 22 -2.56 -6.03 -11.12
N LEU A 23 -1.91 -7.09 -10.59
CA LEU A 23 -0.96 -7.02 -9.48
C LEU A 23 0.22 -6.06 -9.76
N PRO A 24 0.83 -6.03 -10.97
CA PRO A 24 1.85 -5.04 -11.28
C PRO A 24 1.39 -3.59 -11.14
N ALA A 25 0.19 -3.26 -11.62
CA ALA A 25 -0.37 -1.93 -11.46
C ALA A 25 -0.63 -1.59 -9.98
N ALA A 26 -1.03 -2.56 -9.17
CA ALA A 26 -1.20 -2.38 -7.72
C ALA A 26 0.10 -1.94 -7.04
N VAL A 27 1.20 -2.66 -7.28
CA VAL A 27 2.53 -2.33 -6.72
C VAL A 27 3.00 -0.95 -7.19
N VAL A 28 2.77 -0.62 -8.47
CA VAL A 28 3.09 0.70 -9.03
C VAL A 28 2.36 1.83 -8.31
N GLU A 29 1.07 1.66 -7.96
CA GLU A 29 0.32 2.67 -7.21
C GLU A 29 0.88 2.89 -5.80
N LEU A 30 1.39 1.84 -5.14
CA LEU A 30 2.05 1.97 -3.84
C LEU A 30 3.37 2.75 -3.95
N ILE A 31 4.16 2.45 -4.97
CA ILE A 31 5.44 3.15 -5.23
C ILE A 31 5.23 4.63 -5.55
N LYS A 32 4.17 4.96 -6.29
CA LYS A 32 3.78 6.36 -6.51
C LYS A 32 3.43 7.07 -5.20
N ASN A 33 2.84 6.37 -4.23
CA ASN A 33 2.56 6.96 -2.92
C ASN A 33 3.84 7.25 -2.14
N SER A 34 4.84 6.38 -2.21
CA SER A 34 6.16 6.64 -1.63
C SER A 34 6.86 7.82 -2.31
N TYR A 35 6.79 7.91 -3.65
CA TYR A 35 7.29 9.07 -4.38
C TYR A 35 6.62 10.38 -3.94
N ASP A 36 5.28 10.36 -3.83
CA ASP A 36 4.47 11.48 -3.37
C ASP A 36 4.79 11.87 -1.91
N ALA A 37 5.27 10.91 -1.10
CA ALA A 37 5.70 11.15 0.28
C ALA A 37 7.11 11.75 0.40
N ASP A 38 7.72 12.18 -0.71
CA ASP A 38 9.08 12.73 -0.75
C ASP A 38 10.18 11.78 -0.25
N ALA A 39 9.94 10.48 -0.37
CA ALA A 39 10.90 9.43 -0.04
C ALA A 39 12.11 9.49 -0.98
N SER A 40 13.30 9.20 -0.47
CA SER A 40 14.51 9.01 -1.28
C SER A 40 14.59 7.59 -1.85
N TYR A 41 13.94 6.62 -1.19
CA TYR A 41 13.81 5.26 -1.69
C TYR A 41 12.48 4.62 -1.31
N VAL A 42 12.12 3.58 -2.03
CA VAL A 42 11.13 2.59 -1.62
C VAL A 42 11.72 1.20 -1.79
N LYS A 43 11.53 0.33 -0.80
CA LYS A 43 11.90 -1.08 -0.83
C LYS A 43 10.65 -1.94 -0.89
N ILE A 44 10.57 -2.81 -1.89
CA ILE A 44 9.58 -3.86 -2.02
C ILE A 44 10.25 -5.17 -1.64
N THR A 45 9.69 -5.88 -0.67
CA THR A 45 10.15 -7.20 -0.28
C THR A 45 9.05 -8.21 -0.53
N TYR A 46 9.32 -9.19 -1.39
CA TYR A 46 8.49 -10.37 -1.57
C TYR A 46 9.03 -11.46 -0.66
N GLN A 47 8.21 -11.88 0.31
CA GLN A 47 8.59 -12.91 1.25
C GLN A 47 7.58 -14.05 1.22
N LYS A 48 8.06 -15.27 1.03
CA LYS A 48 7.20 -16.47 1.02
C LYS A 48 7.54 -17.38 2.19
N ASN A 49 6.50 -17.77 2.93
CA ASN A 49 6.56 -18.77 4.00
C ASN A 49 5.66 -19.96 3.63
N GLU A 50 5.56 -20.99 4.47
CA GLU A 50 4.74 -22.18 4.18
C GLU A 50 3.24 -21.88 4.03
N ASN A 51 2.72 -20.92 4.81
CA ASN A 51 1.27 -20.66 4.94
C ASN A 51 0.83 -19.28 4.42
N GLU A 52 1.77 -18.45 3.98
CA GLU A 52 1.49 -17.07 3.57
C GLU A 52 2.53 -16.54 2.59
N LEU A 53 2.08 -15.62 1.73
CA LEU A 53 2.91 -14.73 0.94
C LEU A 53 2.80 -13.30 1.50
N LYS A 54 3.93 -12.63 1.70
CA LYS A 54 3.98 -11.23 2.11
C LYS A 54 4.57 -10.36 1.02
N VAL A 55 3.94 -9.20 0.83
CA VAL A 55 4.50 -8.07 0.09
C VAL A 55 4.69 -6.93 1.06
N ILE A 56 5.93 -6.57 1.31
CA ILE A 56 6.27 -5.47 2.20
C ILE A 56 6.73 -4.29 1.36
N VAL A 57 6.04 -3.15 1.49
CA VAL A 57 6.44 -1.89 0.84
C VAL A 57 6.86 -0.91 1.91
N GLU A 58 8.13 -0.51 1.93
CA GLU A 58 8.71 0.40 2.91
C GLU A 58 9.35 1.61 2.23
N ASP A 59 9.06 2.82 2.68
CA ASP A 59 9.69 4.06 2.22
C ASP A 59 10.18 4.94 3.38
N ASP A 60 11.15 5.80 3.08
CA ASP A 60 11.71 6.81 3.99
C ASP A 60 11.09 8.20 3.78
N GLY A 61 9.83 8.24 3.35
CA GLY A 61 9.09 9.47 3.15
C GLY A 61 8.78 10.20 4.46
N HIS A 62 8.00 11.28 4.34
CA HIS A 62 7.62 12.11 5.49
C HIS A 62 6.64 11.44 6.48
N GLY A 63 6.17 10.22 6.18
CA GLY A 63 5.18 9.48 6.98
C GLY A 63 3.84 10.20 7.17
N MET A 64 2.99 9.67 8.03
CA MET A 64 1.64 10.20 8.29
C MET A 64 1.42 10.35 9.79
N SER A 65 0.70 11.41 10.18
CA SER A 65 0.15 11.50 11.55
C SER A 65 -1.05 10.57 11.70
N GLN A 66 -1.44 10.28 12.95
CA GLN A 66 -2.69 9.55 13.23
C GLN A 66 -3.91 10.20 12.55
N ASP A 67 -4.00 11.53 12.62
CA ASP A 67 -5.05 12.30 11.94
C ASP A 67 -5.03 12.08 10.42
N THR A 68 -3.85 12.05 9.80
CA THR A 68 -3.71 11.77 8.36
C THR A 68 -4.17 10.35 8.04
N VAL A 69 -3.86 9.37 8.89
CA VAL A 69 -4.33 7.98 8.71
C VAL A 69 -5.86 7.94 8.75
N LEU A 70 -6.47 8.52 9.79
CA LEU A 70 -7.92 8.49 10.01
C LEU A 70 -8.71 9.26 8.94
N ASN A 71 -8.29 10.49 8.65
CA ASN A 71 -9.10 11.45 7.89
C ASN A 71 -8.72 11.57 6.41
N ALA A 72 -7.58 11.01 5.99
CA ALA A 72 -7.14 11.04 4.60
C ALA A 72 -6.82 9.67 4.02
N TRP A 73 -6.09 8.81 4.74
CA TRP A 73 -5.73 7.48 4.26
C TRP A 73 -6.95 6.54 4.28
N MET A 74 -7.72 6.53 5.36
CA MET A 74 -8.89 5.63 5.46
C MET A 74 -10.12 6.12 4.68
N VAL A 75 -10.15 7.39 4.27
CA VAL A 75 -11.30 8.00 3.61
C VAL A 75 -11.14 7.97 2.09
N PRO A 76 -11.93 7.18 1.34
CA PRO A 76 -11.82 7.11 -0.12
C PRO A 76 -12.11 8.46 -0.78
N SER A 77 -11.47 8.73 -1.92
CA SER A 77 -11.80 9.87 -2.80
C SER A 77 -11.72 11.24 -2.12
N THR A 78 -10.78 11.43 -1.19
CA THR A 78 -10.56 12.75 -0.58
C THR A 78 -9.85 13.72 -1.53
N ASP A 79 -10.26 14.99 -1.49
CA ASP A 79 -9.63 16.08 -2.24
C ASP A 79 -8.25 16.50 -1.70
N TYR A 80 -7.69 15.72 -0.76
CA TYR A 80 -6.45 16.07 -0.05
C TYR A 80 -5.29 16.36 -1.02
N LYS A 81 -5.16 15.55 -2.09
CA LYS A 81 -4.17 15.75 -3.17
C LYS A 81 -4.68 16.66 -4.31
N LEU A 82 -5.96 17.03 -4.34
CA LEU A 82 -6.50 17.95 -5.36
C LEU A 82 -6.21 19.42 -5.03
N LYS A 83 -6.11 19.76 -3.74
CA LYS A 83 -5.82 21.14 -3.28
C LYS A 83 -4.33 21.49 -3.34
N LYS A 84 -3.44 20.51 -3.22
CA LYS A 84 -1.98 20.68 -3.30
C LYS A 84 -1.44 19.89 -4.49
N LYS A 85 -0.84 20.56 -5.48
CA LYS A 85 -0.28 19.91 -6.69
C LYS A 85 1.12 19.35 -6.48
N LYS A 86 1.79 19.76 -5.40
CA LYS A 86 3.17 19.40 -5.10
C LYS A 86 3.32 18.93 -3.65
N SER A 87 4.27 18.03 -3.45
CA SER A 87 4.72 17.57 -2.15
C SER A 87 5.49 18.67 -1.38
N PRO A 88 5.74 18.50 -0.07
CA PRO A 88 6.56 19.43 0.72
C PRO A 88 7.94 19.74 0.11
N LYS A 89 8.64 18.76 -0.48
CA LYS A 89 9.94 18.97 -1.17
C LYS A 89 9.78 19.38 -2.64
N GLY A 90 8.56 19.60 -3.12
CA GLY A 90 8.28 20.20 -4.42
C GLY A 90 8.10 19.22 -5.59
N ARG A 91 8.05 17.91 -5.35
CA ARG A 91 7.71 16.90 -6.36
C ARG A 91 6.27 17.11 -6.82
N VAL A 92 6.00 16.85 -8.09
CA VAL A 92 4.63 16.86 -8.62
C VAL A 92 3.97 15.55 -8.27
N TYR A 93 2.83 15.60 -7.56
CA TYR A 93 2.13 14.39 -7.16
C TYR A 93 1.71 13.54 -8.36
N GLN A 94 2.02 12.25 -8.29
CA GLN A 94 1.65 11.24 -9.27
C GLN A 94 0.26 10.67 -8.97
N GLY A 95 -0.09 10.49 -7.70
CA GLY A 95 -1.42 10.03 -7.28
C GLY A 95 -2.44 11.17 -7.25
N ARG A 96 -3.53 11.06 -8.02
CA ARG A 96 -4.53 12.16 -8.15
C ARG A 96 -5.93 11.85 -7.62
N LYS A 97 -6.31 10.58 -7.51
CA LYS A 97 -7.70 10.19 -7.27
C LYS A 97 -8.01 9.76 -5.82
N GLY A 98 -7.00 9.58 -4.98
CA GLY A 98 -7.22 9.21 -3.57
C GLY A 98 -7.80 7.80 -3.37
N ILE A 99 -7.62 6.91 -4.35
CA ILE A 99 -8.16 5.54 -4.34
C ILE A 99 -7.11 4.47 -4.66
N GLY A 100 -5.99 4.83 -5.28
CA GLY A 100 -4.93 3.88 -5.66
C GLY A 100 -4.29 3.13 -4.49
N ARG A 101 -4.44 3.62 -3.25
CA ARG A 101 -3.95 2.91 -2.06
C ARG A 101 -4.81 1.71 -1.65
N TYR A 102 -6.04 1.60 -2.15
CA TYR A 102 -6.85 0.39 -1.95
C TYR A 102 -6.38 -0.77 -2.87
N ALA A 103 -5.38 -0.52 -3.73
CA ALA A 103 -4.61 -1.57 -4.41
C ALA A 103 -4.08 -2.67 -3.49
N VAL A 104 -3.81 -2.32 -2.24
CA VAL A 104 -3.31 -3.24 -1.22
C VAL A 104 -4.20 -4.47 -1.06
N SER A 105 -5.52 -4.35 -1.28
CA SER A 105 -6.45 -5.48 -1.16
C SER A 105 -6.35 -6.49 -2.31
N LEU A 106 -5.68 -6.14 -3.41
CA LEU A 106 -5.34 -7.07 -4.49
C LEU A 106 -4.12 -7.91 -4.13
N LEU A 107 -3.20 -7.35 -3.35
CA LEU A 107 -1.90 -7.95 -3.02
C LEU A 107 -1.97 -8.88 -1.81
N GLY A 108 -3.04 -8.81 -1.00
CA GLY A 108 -3.26 -9.68 0.14
C GLY A 108 -4.56 -9.38 0.88
N ASN A 109 -4.98 -10.29 1.75
CA ASN A 109 -6.21 -10.20 2.53
C ASN A 109 -6.04 -9.47 3.87
N LYS A 110 -4.81 -9.27 4.34
CA LYS A 110 -4.52 -8.48 5.54
C LYS A 110 -3.51 -7.39 5.26
N LEU A 111 -3.65 -6.26 5.93
CA LEU A 111 -2.69 -5.16 5.89
C LEU A 111 -2.38 -4.69 7.30
N GLU A 112 -1.09 -4.62 7.62
CA GLU A 112 -0.55 -3.81 8.70
C GLU A 112 0.12 -2.56 8.09
N LEU A 113 -0.48 -1.40 8.33
CA LEU A 113 0.07 -0.09 8.00
C LEU A 113 0.83 0.43 9.21
N ILE A 114 2.12 0.71 9.05
CA ILE A 114 2.97 1.36 10.05
C ILE A 114 3.50 2.64 9.43
N THR A 115 3.37 3.76 10.12
CA THR A 115 3.86 5.04 9.63
C THR A 115 4.40 5.89 10.77
N ILE A 116 5.50 6.58 10.52
CA ILE A 116 6.19 7.38 11.53
C ILE A 116 6.32 8.80 11.03
N LYS A 117 5.87 9.75 11.84
CA LYS A 117 6.03 11.18 11.58
C LYS A 117 6.27 11.91 12.89
N ASP A 118 7.26 12.80 12.90
CA ASP A 118 7.57 13.67 14.04
C ASP A 118 7.75 12.90 15.37
N GLY A 119 8.38 11.72 15.32
CA GLY A 119 8.63 10.86 16.51
C GLY A 119 7.42 10.05 16.99
N LEU A 120 6.30 10.08 16.27
CA LEU A 120 5.10 9.30 16.57
C LEU A 120 4.92 8.18 15.55
N LYS A 121 4.87 6.94 16.02
CA LYS A 121 4.53 5.76 15.23
C LYS A 121 3.05 5.49 15.34
N THR A 122 2.35 5.46 14.22
CA THR A 122 0.96 5.02 14.12
C THR A 122 0.91 3.68 13.39
N THR A 123 0.20 2.71 13.97
CA THR A 123 -0.05 1.40 13.37
C THR A 123 -1.55 1.17 13.21
N ALA A 124 -1.97 0.73 12.03
CA ALA A 124 -3.35 0.39 11.70
C ALA A 124 -3.44 -1.01 11.08
N TYR A 125 -4.43 -1.81 11.50
CA TYR A 125 -4.64 -3.17 11.03
C TYR A 125 -5.95 -3.28 10.26
N PHE A 126 -5.87 -3.83 9.04
CA PHE A 126 -7.01 -4.06 8.16
C PHE A 126 -7.10 -5.55 7.84
N ASP A 127 -8.29 -6.09 8.03
CA ASP A 127 -8.67 -7.42 7.57
C ASP A 127 -9.68 -7.24 6.43
N TRP A 128 -9.24 -7.42 5.20
CA TRP A 128 -10.05 -7.19 4.00
C TRP A 128 -11.17 -8.23 3.86
N ASP A 129 -11.06 -9.38 4.54
CA ASP A 129 -12.11 -10.40 4.54
C ASP A 129 -13.38 -9.86 5.23
N GLU A 130 -13.24 -8.99 6.24
CA GLU A 130 -14.38 -8.33 6.88
C GLU A 130 -15.16 -7.39 5.93
N PHE A 131 -14.48 -6.82 4.93
CA PHE A 131 -15.08 -5.92 3.93
C PHE A 131 -15.86 -6.67 2.86
N ASN A 132 -15.64 -7.98 2.70
CA ASN A 132 -16.40 -8.80 1.77
C ASN A 132 -17.75 -9.31 2.35
N SER A 133 -18.16 -8.78 3.51
CA SER A 133 -19.42 -9.10 4.18
C SER A 133 -20.58 -8.16 3.80
N ASP A 134 -21.78 -8.45 4.31
CA ASP A 134 -22.95 -7.56 4.21
C ASP A 134 -22.94 -6.42 5.24
N LYS A 135 -21.88 -6.31 6.05
CA LYS A 135 -21.73 -5.23 7.03
C LYS A 135 -21.66 -3.87 6.35
N LYS A 136 -22.20 -2.85 7.01
CA LYS A 136 -21.97 -1.46 6.63
C LYS A 136 -20.51 -1.10 6.85
N LEU A 137 -20.01 -0.16 6.06
CA LEU A 137 -18.62 0.29 6.21
C LEU A 137 -18.34 0.83 7.63
N SER A 138 -19.34 1.44 8.27
CA SER A 138 -19.25 1.95 9.65
C SER A 138 -19.18 0.86 10.72
N GLU A 139 -19.48 -0.39 10.38
CA GLU A 139 -19.55 -1.54 11.32
C GLU A 139 -18.28 -2.40 11.29
N ILE A 140 -17.33 -2.10 10.39
CA ILE A 140 -16.07 -2.83 10.25
C ILE A 140 -15.00 -2.10 11.09
N PRO A 141 -14.56 -2.68 12.22
CA PRO A 141 -13.61 -2.02 13.11
C PRO A 141 -12.20 -2.05 12.51
N ILE A 142 -11.51 -0.91 12.57
CA ILE A 142 -10.08 -0.82 12.24
C ILE A 142 -9.32 -0.46 13.52
N ASN A 143 -8.45 -1.36 13.95
CA ASN A 143 -7.65 -1.15 15.16
C ASN A 143 -6.46 -0.25 14.85
N ILE A 144 -6.37 0.88 15.55
CA ILE A 144 -5.32 1.88 15.36
C ILE A 144 -4.68 2.21 16.70
N THR A 145 -3.35 2.21 16.72
CA THR A 145 -2.56 2.55 17.90
C THR A 145 -1.50 3.58 17.52
N THR A 146 -1.17 4.47 18.45
CA THR A 146 -0.10 5.46 18.26
C THR A 146 0.77 5.48 19.50
N CYS A 147 2.09 5.46 19.31
CA CYS A 147 3.07 5.54 20.39
C CYS A 147 4.31 6.35 19.96
N GLU A 148 5.07 6.83 20.94
CA GLU A 148 6.35 7.50 20.69
C GLU A 148 7.40 6.50 20.17
N THR A 149 8.31 6.98 19.32
CA THR A 149 9.41 6.19 18.78
C THR A 149 10.61 7.06 18.47
N THR A 150 11.80 6.46 18.51
CA THR A 150 13.06 7.08 18.06
C THR A 150 13.39 6.74 16.60
N ASN A 151 12.54 5.94 15.94
CA ASN A 151 12.75 5.55 14.56
C ASN A 151 12.55 6.74 13.61
N SER A 152 13.21 6.69 12.45
CA SER A 152 13.06 7.71 11.40
C SER A 152 11.65 7.73 10.82
N SER A 153 11.29 8.86 10.20
CA SER A 153 10.03 8.99 9.46
C SER A 153 9.99 8.06 8.25
N GLY A 154 8.78 7.65 7.88
CA GLY A 154 8.57 6.72 6.78
C GLY A 154 7.22 6.02 6.86
N THR A 155 6.96 5.16 5.89
CA THR A 155 5.77 4.29 5.88
C THR A 155 6.16 2.87 5.49
N LYS A 156 5.57 1.90 6.18
CA LYS A 156 5.68 0.47 5.91
C LYS A 156 4.29 -0.12 5.79
N LEU A 157 4.05 -0.81 4.68
CA LEU A 157 2.86 -1.61 4.43
C LEU A 157 3.29 -3.06 4.45
N VAL A 158 2.83 -3.83 5.43
CA VAL A 158 3.00 -5.29 5.46
C VAL A 158 1.69 -5.89 4.96
N ILE A 159 1.69 -6.35 3.71
CA ILE A 159 0.53 -6.94 3.06
C ILE A 159 0.71 -8.45 3.11
N THR A 160 -0.23 -9.14 3.74
CA THR A 160 -0.20 -10.60 3.89
C THR A 160 -1.32 -11.21 3.06
N ASN A 161 -0.97 -12.21 2.26
CA ASN A 161 -1.87 -13.12 1.57
C ASN A 161 -1.72 -14.51 2.20
N GLU A 162 -2.69 -14.90 3.04
CA GLU A 162 -2.74 -16.24 3.64
C GLU A 162 -3.19 -17.26 2.58
N TYR A 163 -2.48 -18.40 2.45
CA TYR A 163 -2.85 -19.44 1.48
C TYR A 163 -4.24 -20.00 1.79
N ASP A 164 -4.98 -20.40 0.74
CA ASP A 164 -6.41 -20.71 0.70
C ASP A 164 -7.37 -19.50 0.62
N ASN A 165 -6.86 -18.26 0.61
CA ASN A 165 -7.72 -17.09 0.39
C ASN A 165 -8.00 -16.84 -1.11
N THR A 166 -9.28 -16.72 -1.46
CA THR A 166 -9.78 -16.44 -2.83
C THR A 166 -9.91 -14.95 -3.16
N LEU A 167 -9.62 -14.06 -2.21
CA LEU A 167 -9.90 -12.63 -2.33
C LEU A 167 -8.76 -11.82 -2.94
N ALA A 168 -7.52 -12.29 -2.78
CA ALA A 168 -6.32 -11.68 -3.32
C ALA A 168 -5.72 -12.55 -4.44
N ASP A 169 -5.20 -11.91 -5.48
CA ASP A 169 -4.55 -12.66 -6.57
C ASP A 169 -3.19 -13.18 -6.09
N GLU A 170 -2.85 -14.42 -6.43
CA GLU A 170 -1.54 -14.98 -6.12
C GLU A 170 -0.46 -14.31 -6.96
N ILE A 171 0.51 -13.66 -6.32
CA ILE A 171 1.66 -13.09 -7.03
C ILE A 171 2.60 -14.22 -7.44
N SER A 172 2.65 -14.46 -8.74
CA SER A 172 3.56 -15.41 -9.37
C SER A 172 4.94 -14.80 -9.67
N GLU A 173 5.93 -15.66 -9.94
CA GLU A 173 7.24 -15.26 -10.45
C GLU A 173 7.17 -14.45 -11.76
N ILE A 174 6.14 -14.68 -12.57
CA ILE A 174 5.94 -13.96 -13.84
C ILE A 174 5.48 -12.52 -13.56
N GLU A 175 4.68 -12.32 -12.52
CA GLU A 175 4.17 -11.01 -12.17
C GLU A 175 5.22 -10.15 -11.49
N SER A 176 6.10 -10.72 -10.67
CA SER A 176 7.25 -10.00 -10.11
C SER A 176 8.18 -9.47 -11.20
N GLN A 177 8.42 -10.25 -12.26
CA GLN A 177 9.20 -9.79 -13.42
C GLN A 177 8.49 -8.68 -14.21
N LYS A 178 7.16 -8.75 -14.35
CA LYS A 178 6.37 -7.68 -14.98
C LYS A 178 6.44 -6.38 -14.16
N VAL A 179 6.38 -6.49 -12.83
CA VAL A 179 6.58 -5.36 -11.91
C VAL A 179 7.93 -4.71 -12.20
N GLU A 180 9.04 -5.46 -12.15
CA GLU A 180 10.38 -4.91 -12.43
C GLU A 180 10.44 -4.16 -13.78
N LYS A 181 9.81 -4.73 -14.82
CA LYS A 181 9.74 -4.10 -16.14
C LYS A 181 8.93 -2.81 -16.15
N GLU A 182 7.79 -2.74 -15.47
CA GLU A 182 6.99 -1.52 -15.36
C GLU A 182 7.69 -0.44 -14.51
N LEU A 183 8.39 -0.85 -13.45
CA LEU A 183 9.15 0.05 -12.58
C LEU A 183 10.31 0.72 -13.31
N SER A 184 11.06 -0.03 -14.14
CA SER A 184 12.13 0.54 -14.95
C SER A 184 11.64 1.65 -15.90
N LYS A 185 10.41 1.55 -16.41
CA LYS A 185 9.79 2.59 -17.23
C LYS A 185 9.40 3.82 -16.42
N LEU A 186 8.75 3.63 -15.27
CA LEU A 186 8.34 4.72 -14.37
C LEU A 186 9.51 5.59 -13.91
N LEU A 187 10.66 4.96 -13.66
CA LEU A 187 11.85 5.60 -13.11
C LEU A 187 12.78 6.25 -14.12
N SER A 188 12.59 6.00 -15.42
CA SER A 188 13.45 6.58 -16.47
C SER A 188 13.61 8.10 -16.38
N ASN A 189 12.68 8.80 -15.71
CA ASN A 189 12.66 10.25 -15.55
C ASN A 189 12.86 10.76 -14.11
N VAL A 190 13.14 9.90 -13.12
CA VAL A 190 13.25 10.30 -11.70
C VAL A 190 14.63 9.95 -11.16
N LYS A 191 15.45 10.97 -10.85
CA LYS A 191 16.86 10.79 -10.43
C LYS A 191 17.07 10.73 -8.91
N ASP A 192 16.10 11.19 -8.13
CA ASP A 192 16.17 11.37 -6.67
C ASP A 192 15.33 10.34 -5.89
N PHE A 193 14.92 9.25 -6.54
CA PHE A 193 14.07 8.22 -5.98
C PHE A 193 14.54 6.84 -6.43
N LYS A 194 15.03 6.05 -5.48
CA LYS A 194 15.51 4.69 -5.71
C LYS A 194 14.38 3.69 -5.46
N ILE A 195 14.35 2.62 -6.26
CA ILE A 195 13.45 1.49 -5.99
C ILE A 195 14.30 0.28 -5.74
N ILE A 196 14.08 -0.39 -4.61
CA ILE A 196 14.80 -1.57 -4.20
C ILE A 196 13.81 -2.73 -4.22
N VAL A 197 14.18 -3.84 -4.85
CA VAL A 197 13.37 -5.07 -4.87
C VAL A 197 14.16 -6.18 -4.20
N SER A 198 13.56 -6.79 -3.19
CA SER A 198 14.14 -7.88 -2.39
C SER A 198 13.25 -9.10 -2.44
N TYR A 199 13.85 -10.27 -2.63
CA TYR A 199 13.17 -11.56 -2.62
C TYR A 199 13.72 -12.39 -1.47
N GLU A 200 12.85 -12.78 -0.53
CA GLU A 200 13.22 -13.50 0.69
C GLU A 200 12.42 -14.81 0.74
N ASN A 201 13.10 -15.94 0.48
CA ASN A 201 12.49 -17.27 0.35
C ASN A 201 11.36 -17.34 -0.71
N PHE A 202 11.28 -16.37 -1.62
CA PHE A 202 10.20 -16.27 -2.62
C PHE A 202 10.36 -17.31 -3.73
N TYR A 203 11.58 -17.46 -4.25
CA TYR A 203 11.92 -18.43 -5.28
C TYR A 203 12.38 -19.74 -4.65
N SER A 204 12.06 -20.86 -5.31
CA SER A 204 12.61 -22.18 -4.96
C SER A 204 14.11 -22.31 -5.26
N ASP A 205 14.61 -21.53 -6.23
CA ASP A 205 16.04 -21.38 -6.50
C ASP A 205 16.61 -20.25 -5.62
N ASP A 206 17.35 -20.63 -4.59
CA ASP A 206 17.96 -19.71 -3.62
C ASP A 206 18.80 -18.60 -4.27
N LYS A 207 19.39 -18.84 -5.44
CA LYS A 207 20.20 -17.83 -6.15
C LYS A 207 19.36 -16.66 -6.68
N LYS A 208 18.04 -16.83 -6.78
CA LYS A 208 17.11 -15.77 -7.20
C LYS A 208 16.58 -14.95 -6.02
N ASN A 209 16.77 -15.40 -4.78
CA ASN A 209 16.40 -14.67 -3.56
C ASN A 209 17.43 -13.58 -3.25
N ILE A 210 17.40 -12.51 -4.05
CA ILE A 210 18.38 -11.41 -4.01
C ILE A 210 17.72 -10.07 -3.80
N CYS A 211 18.52 -9.10 -3.35
CA CYS A 211 18.16 -7.70 -3.27
C CYS A 211 18.82 -6.94 -4.44
N LYS A 212 18.02 -6.16 -5.18
CA LYS A 212 18.44 -5.35 -6.32
C LYS A 212 17.95 -3.90 -6.14
N GLU A 213 18.73 -2.95 -6.64
CA GLU A 213 18.35 -1.54 -6.84
C GLU A 213 18.15 -1.28 -8.34
#